data_AF-B0BI72-F1
#
_entry.id   AF-B0BI72-F1
#
_cell.length_a   1.000
_cell.length_b   1.000
_cell.length_c   1.000
_cell.angle_alpha   90.00
_cell.angle_beta   90.00
_cell.angle_gamma   90.00
#
_symmetry.space_group_name_H-M   'P 1'
#
loop_
_entity.id
_entity.type
_entity.pdbx_description
1 polymer ?
#
loop_
_entity_poly.entity_id
_entity_poly.type
_entity_poly.pdbx_seq_one_letter_code
_entity_poly.pdbx_strand_id
1 'polypeptide(L)'
;MTGSGVVLTEVCVLGISTLFVIIGIAVLRGKNQENLRFGIGFTILGGLLFVGVGSITAIAYTNRNSFRNLSAESIAQIQVGQEIIVDRDEVKQIAGTFQDIQPFLPNHEVDPTIPFVVKLKSGEVYKFRIKYRSVKSMEGVVIQFVPANVSGYWNKGYAFSVELRSVFEQLGIILTE
;
A
#
# COMPACT_ATOMS: atom_id res chain seq x y z
N MET A 1 18.28 -4.75 -3.99
CA MET A 1 17.98 -6.19 -3.83
C MET A 1 17.11 -6.40 -2.59
N THR A 2 15.77 -6.23 -2.68
CA THR A 2 14.88 -6.37 -1.49
C THR A 2 13.44 -6.84 -1.82
N GLY A 3 13.15 -7.24 -3.08
CA GLY A 3 11.78 -7.58 -3.49
C GLY A 3 11.28 -8.99 -3.11
N SER A 4 12.19 -9.94 -2.83
CA SER A 4 11.83 -11.36 -2.70
C SER A 4 11.47 -11.78 -1.26
N GLY A 5 11.98 -11.07 -0.25
CA GLY A 5 11.78 -11.42 1.16
C GLY A 5 10.36 -11.11 1.66
N VAL A 6 9.75 -10.04 1.16
CA VAL A 6 8.41 -9.60 1.61
C VAL A 6 7.32 -10.56 1.11
N VAL A 7 7.39 -10.98 -0.16
CA VAL A 7 6.41 -11.91 -0.75
C VAL A 7 6.43 -13.28 -0.08
N LEU A 8 7.61 -13.80 0.26
CA LEU A 8 7.74 -15.09 0.95
C LEU A 8 7.15 -15.01 2.38
N THR A 9 7.38 -13.88 3.07
CA THR A 9 6.87 -13.65 4.42
C THR A 9 5.34 -13.56 4.43
N GLU A 10 4.74 -12.86 3.47
CA GLU A 10 3.29 -12.69 3.34
C GLU A 10 2.55 -14.00 3.06
N VAL A 11 3.06 -14.84 2.15
CA VAL A 11 2.48 -16.16 1.82
C VAL A 11 2.61 -17.12 3.01
N CYS A 12 3.75 -17.09 3.72
CA CYS A 12 3.95 -17.90 4.91
C CYS A 12 2.98 -17.52 6.03
N VAL A 13 2.72 -16.23 6.27
CA VAL A 13 1.84 -15.82 7.37
C VAL A 13 0.36 -16.10 7.08
N LEU A 14 -0.11 -15.93 5.84
CA LEU A 14 -1.45 -16.35 5.42
C LEU A 14 -1.62 -17.88 5.51
N GLY A 15 -0.61 -18.64 5.10
CA GLY A 15 -0.60 -20.10 5.24
C GLY A 15 -0.65 -20.54 6.70
N ILE A 16 0.17 -19.94 7.57
CA ILE A 16 0.26 -20.27 9.00
C ILE A 16 -1.03 -19.88 9.73
N SER A 17 -1.61 -18.71 9.47
CA SER A 17 -2.87 -18.28 10.10
C SER A 17 -4.05 -19.18 9.70
N THR A 18 -4.15 -19.54 8.42
CA THR A 18 -5.18 -20.49 7.94
C THR A 18 -5.00 -21.87 8.59
N LEU A 19 -3.76 -22.33 8.74
CA LEU A 19 -3.44 -23.58 9.42
C LEU A 19 -3.90 -23.56 10.89
N PHE A 20 -3.69 -22.47 11.62
CA PHE A 20 -4.16 -22.32 13.01
C PHE A 20 -5.68 -22.36 13.13
N VAL A 21 -6.41 -21.75 12.18
CA VAL A 21 -7.89 -21.81 12.15
C VAL A 21 -8.37 -23.23 11.87
N ILE A 22 -7.76 -23.94 10.89
CA ILE A 22 -8.12 -25.32 10.57
C ILE A 22 -7.83 -26.26 11.75
N ILE A 23 -6.67 -26.11 12.40
CA ILE A 23 -6.31 -26.89 13.60
C ILE A 23 -7.28 -26.58 14.74
N GLY A 24 -7.62 -25.32 14.99
CA GLY A 24 -8.60 -24.93 16.00
C GLY A 24 -9.96 -25.59 15.79
N ILE A 25 -10.49 -25.54 14.56
CA ILE A 25 -11.76 -26.18 14.17
C ILE A 25 -11.69 -27.71 14.31
N ALA A 26 -10.56 -28.32 13.92
CA ALA A 26 -10.36 -29.77 14.06
C ALA A 26 -10.33 -30.20 15.53
N VAL A 27 -9.66 -29.44 16.40
CA VAL A 27 -9.57 -29.70 17.84
C VAL A 27 -10.92 -29.49 18.55
N LEU A 28 -11.74 -28.54 18.07
CA LEU A 28 -13.11 -28.29 18.57
C LEU A 28 -14.07 -29.47 18.36
N ARG A 29 -13.75 -30.42 17.47
CA ARG A 29 -14.54 -31.66 17.31
C ARG A 29 -14.31 -32.68 18.43
N GLY A 30 -13.29 -32.49 19.28
CA GLY A 30 -13.02 -33.36 20.43
C GLY A 30 -13.94 -33.08 21.61
N LYS A 31 -14.49 -34.13 22.24
CA LYS A 31 -15.42 -34.02 23.39
C LYS A 31 -14.75 -33.67 24.74
N ASN A 32 -13.43 -33.48 24.78
CA ASN A 32 -12.70 -33.23 26.02
C ASN A 32 -12.64 -31.72 26.34
N GLN A 33 -12.89 -31.34 27.59
CA GLN A 33 -12.99 -29.92 27.99
C GLN A 33 -11.68 -29.14 27.77
N GLU A 34 -10.53 -29.81 27.95
CA GLU A 34 -9.21 -29.21 27.69
C GLU A 34 -8.99 -28.95 26.20
N ASN A 35 -9.38 -29.89 25.33
CA ASN A 35 -9.31 -29.73 23.88
C ASN A 35 -10.19 -28.57 23.42
N LEU A 36 -11.37 -28.38 24.03
CA LEU A 36 -12.26 -27.27 23.70
C LEU A 36 -11.59 -25.91 23.97
N ARG A 37 -10.90 -25.76 25.11
CA ARG A 37 -10.19 -24.53 25.47
C ARG A 37 -9.03 -24.23 24.51
N PHE A 38 -8.25 -25.25 24.15
CA PHE A 38 -7.17 -25.10 23.16
C PHE A 38 -7.72 -24.77 21.77
N GLY A 39 -8.80 -25.42 21.32
CA GLY A 39 -9.43 -25.16 20.04
C GLY A 39 -9.97 -23.74 19.90
N ILE A 40 -10.63 -23.21 20.95
CA ILE A 40 -11.06 -21.81 21.00
C ILE A 40 -9.84 -20.87 20.95
N GLY A 41 -8.80 -21.13 21.75
CA GLY A 41 -7.58 -20.32 21.78
C GLY A 41 -6.89 -20.22 20.42
N PHE A 42 -6.71 -21.35 19.73
CA PHE A 42 -6.13 -21.38 18.39
C PHE A 42 -7.00 -20.71 17.33
N THR A 43 -8.33 -20.82 17.45
CA THR A 43 -9.25 -20.16 16.51
C THR A 43 -9.23 -18.64 16.69
N ILE A 44 -9.22 -18.14 17.93
CA ILE A 44 -9.10 -16.70 18.21
C ILE A 44 -7.75 -16.17 17.76
N LEU A 45 -6.65 -16.88 18.07
CA LEU A 45 -5.31 -16.46 17.66
C LEU A 45 -5.15 -16.46 16.12
N GLY A 46 -5.63 -17.52 15.46
CA GLY A 46 -5.65 -17.61 13.99
C GLY A 46 -6.51 -16.52 13.35
N GLY A 47 -7.67 -16.23 13.93
CA GLY A 47 -8.55 -15.14 13.49
C GLY A 47 -7.90 -13.76 13.66
N LEU A 48 -7.26 -13.49 14.80
CA LEU A 48 -6.54 -12.23 15.05
C LEU A 48 -5.36 -12.05 14.09
N LEU A 49 -4.60 -13.13 13.83
CA LEU A 49 -3.51 -13.11 12.84
C LEU A 49 -4.04 -12.87 11.43
N PHE A 50 -5.15 -13.52 11.06
CA PHE A 50 -5.77 -13.36 9.75
C PHE A 50 -6.31 -11.94 9.53
N VAL A 51 -7.00 -11.38 10.51
CA VAL A 51 -7.51 -10.00 10.44
C VAL A 51 -6.36 -8.99 10.44
N GLY A 52 -5.38 -9.14 11.32
CA GLY A 52 -4.24 -8.22 11.39
C GLY A 52 -3.39 -8.23 10.13
N VAL A 53 -2.94 -9.41 9.71
CA VAL A 53 -1.99 -9.57 8.60
C VAL A 53 -2.69 -9.54 7.25
N GLY A 54 -3.88 -10.16 7.13
CA GLY A 54 -4.65 -10.17 5.90
C GLY A 54 -5.04 -8.77 5.44
N SER A 55 -5.33 -7.84 6.36
CA SER A 55 -5.58 -6.43 6.05
C SER A 55 -4.36 -5.76 5.44
N ILE A 56 -3.18 -5.98 6.02
CA ILE A 56 -1.91 -5.43 5.54
C ILE A 56 -1.58 -5.97 4.14
N THR A 57 -1.74 -7.28 3.92
CA THR A 57 -1.47 -7.91 2.62
C THR A 57 -2.46 -7.44 1.55
N ALA A 58 -3.75 -7.33 1.87
CA ALA A 58 -4.76 -6.81 0.95
C ALA A 58 -4.45 -5.37 0.54
N ILE A 59 -4.04 -4.53 1.49
CA ILE A 59 -3.63 -3.15 1.24
C ILE A 59 -2.36 -3.10 0.37
N ALA A 60 -1.34 -3.91 0.67
CA ALA A 60 -0.11 -3.97 -0.12
C ALA A 60 -0.39 -4.43 -1.57
N TYR A 61 -1.32 -5.39 -1.74
CA TYR A 61 -1.75 -5.89 -3.04
C TYR A 61 -2.52 -4.82 -3.85
N THR A 62 -3.49 -4.15 -3.23
CA THR A 62 -4.25 -3.06 -3.87
C THR A 62 -3.33 -1.93 -4.30
N ASN A 63 -2.40 -1.53 -3.42
CA ASN A 63 -1.44 -0.47 -3.70
C ASN A 63 -0.56 -0.78 -4.90
N ARG A 64 -0.08 -2.04 -4.99
CA ARG A 64 0.77 -2.50 -6.09
C ARG A 64 0.02 -2.53 -7.42
N ASN A 65 -1.26 -2.92 -7.41
CA ASN A 65 -2.06 -2.99 -8.64
C ASN A 65 -2.48 -1.61 -9.16
N SER A 66 -2.75 -0.63 -8.29
CA SER A 66 -3.12 0.72 -8.72
C SER A 66 -2.03 1.40 -9.55
N PHE A 67 -0.75 1.17 -9.26
CA PHE A 67 0.36 1.76 -10.02
C PHE A 67 0.81 0.90 -11.21
N ARG A 68 0.67 -0.43 -11.13
CA ARG A 68 1.11 -1.35 -12.21
C ARG A 68 0.37 -1.16 -13.54
N ASN A 69 -0.87 -0.69 -13.49
CA ASN A 69 -1.70 -0.49 -14.68
C ASN A 69 -1.52 0.91 -15.30
N LEU A 70 -0.72 1.77 -14.68
CA LEU A 70 -0.46 3.12 -15.16
C LEU A 70 0.78 3.09 -16.06
N SER A 71 0.58 3.26 -17.37
CA SER A 71 1.67 3.45 -18.33
C SER A 71 1.69 4.90 -18.78
N ALA A 72 2.86 5.42 -19.17
CA ALA A 72 2.99 6.80 -19.65
C ALA A 72 2.06 7.08 -20.85
N GLU A 73 1.81 6.07 -21.67
CA GLU A 73 0.98 6.17 -22.88
C GLU A 73 -0.52 6.29 -22.55
N SER A 74 -0.98 5.69 -21.46
CA SER A 74 -2.39 5.71 -21.04
C SER A 74 -2.76 6.97 -20.25
N ILE A 75 -1.76 7.66 -19.68
CA ILE A 75 -1.96 8.87 -18.88
C ILE A 75 -2.22 10.07 -19.80
N ALA A 76 -3.27 10.84 -19.47
CA ALA A 76 -3.60 12.09 -20.13
C ALA A 76 -3.02 13.29 -19.38
N GLN A 77 -3.03 13.23 -18.04
CA GLN A 77 -2.66 14.34 -17.18
C GLN A 77 -2.25 13.81 -15.79
N ILE A 78 -1.27 14.46 -15.19
CA ILE A 78 -0.90 14.29 -13.78
C ILE A 78 -1.10 15.64 -13.08
N GLN A 79 -1.70 15.63 -11.90
CA GLN A 79 -1.80 16.80 -11.04
C GLN A 79 -1.03 16.54 -9.75
N VAL A 80 -0.18 17.49 -9.36
CA VAL A 80 0.58 17.47 -8.12
C VAL A 80 0.33 18.78 -7.38
N GLY A 81 -0.46 18.74 -6.31
CA GLY A 81 -0.91 19.95 -5.63
C GLY A 81 -1.73 20.84 -6.57
N GLN A 82 -1.21 22.04 -6.83
CA GLN A 82 -1.78 22.99 -7.78
C GLN A 82 -1.23 22.84 -9.21
N GLU A 83 -0.14 22.10 -9.37
CA GLU A 83 0.52 21.96 -10.65
C GLU A 83 -0.17 20.89 -11.51
N ILE A 84 -0.34 21.22 -12.79
CA ILE A 84 -0.98 20.36 -13.78
C ILE A 84 0.05 20.07 -14.87
N ILE A 85 0.38 18.79 -15.00
CA ILE A 85 1.39 18.27 -15.89
C ILE A 85 0.69 17.53 -17.02
N VAL A 86 0.83 18.08 -18.22
CA VAL A 86 0.28 17.53 -19.47
C VAL A 86 1.36 17.28 -20.52
N ASP A 87 2.58 17.77 -20.28
CA ASP A 87 3.71 17.52 -21.16
C ASP A 87 4.03 16.02 -21.20
N ARG A 88 4.28 15.51 -22.40
CA ARG A 88 4.44 14.07 -22.61
C ARG A 88 5.72 13.54 -21.97
N ASP A 89 6.81 14.31 -22.02
CA ASP A 89 8.10 13.87 -21.51
C ASP A 89 8.11 13.93 -19.98
N GLU A 90 7.52 14.97 -19.39
CA GLU A 90 7.33 15.08 -17.94
C GLU A 90 6.42 13.96 -17.40
N VAL A 91 5.29 13.70 -18.06
CA VAL A 91 4.40 12.57 -17.71
C VAL A 91 5.15 11.25 -17.79
N LYS A 92 5.98 11.05 -18.82
CA LYS A 92 6.76 9.83 -18.98
C LYS A 92 7.81 9.67 -17.88
N GLN A 93 8.47 10.74 -17.46
CA GLN A 93 9.42 10.70 -16.34
C GLN A 93 8.73 10.29 -15.04
N ILE A 94 7.60 10.93 -14.72
CA ILE A 94 6.84 10.62 -13.49
C ILE A 94 6.31 9.19 -13.55
N ALA A 95 5.67 8.79 -14.65
CA ALA A 95 5.12 7.45 -14.81
C ALA A 95 6.20 6.35 -14.78
N GLY A 96 7.42 6.66 -15.23
CA GLY A 96 8.57 5.77 -15.14
C GLY A 96 8.88 5.34 -13.70
N THR A 97 8.68 6.24 -12.73
CA THR A 97 8.94 5.96 -11.30
C THR A 97 7.88 5.07 -10.64
N PHE A 98 6.73 4.84 -11.29
CA PHE A 98 5.62 4.09 -10.68
C PHE A 98 5.98 2.63 -10.41
N GLN A 99 6.93 2.07 -11.15
CA GLN A 99 7.43 0.71 -10.92
C GLN A 99 8.26 0.58 -9.64
N ASP A 100 8.88 1.68 -9.21
CA ASP A 100 9.75 1.74 -8.04
C ASP A 100 8.99 2.09 -6.74
N ILE A 101 7.69 2.34 -6.84
CA ILE A 101 6.82 2.59 -5.69
C ILE A 101 6.71 1.31 -4.86
N GLN A 102 7.17 1.39 -3.61
CA GLN A 102 7.16 0.25 -2.68
C GLN A 102 6.06 0.40 -1.63
N PRO A 103 5.42 -0.70 -1.19
CA PRO A 103 4.53 -0.67 -0.04
C PRO A 103 5.25 -0.08 1.18
N PHE A 104 4.55 0.79 1.90
CA PHE A 104 5.10 1.47 3.07
C PHE A 104 4.09 1.38 4.21
N LEU A 105 4.59 1.07 5.42
CA LEU A 105 3.80 1.13 6.64
C LEU A 105 4.40 2.24 7.51
N PRO A 106 3.68 3.35 7.71
CA PRO A 106 4.18 4.43 8.55
C PRO A 106 4.15 4.03 10.03
N ASN A 107 5.28 4.21 10.73
CA ASN A 107 5.39 3.95 12.18
C ASN A 107 4.69 5.01 13.07
N HIS A 108 4.30 6.15 12.49
CA HIS A 108 3.67 7.30 13.14
C HIS A 108 2.70 7.96 12.14
N GLU A 109 1.76 8.79 12.60
CA GLU A 109 0.84 9.51 11.71
C GLU A 109 1.59 10.24 10.60
N VAL A 110 1.46 9.72 9.38
CA VAL A 110 1.70 10.50 8.16
C VAL A 110 0.34 10.86 7.66
N ASP A 111 0.07 12.15 7.60
CA ASP A 111 -1.08 12.68 6.91
C ASP A 111 -0.61 13.42 5.66
N PRO A 112 -0.41 12.72 4.53
CA PRO A 112 -0.16 13.38 3.26
C PRO A 112 -1.36 14.26 2.91
N THR A 113 -1.12 15.54 2.68
CA THR A 113 -2.16 16.54 2.40
C THR A 113 -2.21 16.94 0.93
N ILE A 114 -1.08 16.82 0.22
CA ILE A 114 -0.93 17.34 -1.13
C ILE A 114 -1.64 16.41 -2.12
N PRO A 115 -2.63 16.88 -2.90
CA PRO A 115 -3.29 16.06 -3.90
C PRO A 115 -2.31 15.53 -4.95
N PHE A 116 -2.38 14.24 -5.25
CA PHE A 116 -1.70 13.64 -6.39
C PHE A 116 -2.72 12.88 -7.22
N VAL A 117 -3.03 13.36 -8.41
CA VAL A 117 -4.12 12.83 -9.24
C VAL A 117 -3.58 12.43 -10.60
N VAL A 118 -3.87 11.19 -11.01
CA VAL A 118 -3.51 10.69 -12.34
C VAL A 118 -4.81 10.47 -13.11
N LYS A 119 -4.97 11.21 -14.22
CA LYS A 119 -6.13 11.08 -15.10
C LYS A 119 -5.70 10.35 -16.37
N LEU A 120 -6.39 9.25 -16.68
CA LEU A 120 -6.15 8.46 -17.87
C LEU A 120 -6.91 9.01 -19.08
N LYS A 121 -6.41 8.71 -20.28
CA LYS A 121 -7.10 9.00 -21.56
C LYS A 121 -8.45 8.29 -21.67
N SER A 122 -8.62 7.17 -20.97
CA SER A 122 -9.90 6.45 -20.86
C SER A 122 -10.96 7.21 -20.04
N GLY A 123 -10.57 8.26 -19.31
CA GLY A 123 -11.44 9.00 -18.39
C GLY A 123 -11.38 8.52 -16.94
N GLU A 124 -10.69 7.41 -16.65
CA GLU A 124 -10.47 6.94 -15.29
C GLU A 124 -9.56 7.92 -14.51
N VAL A 125 -9.85 8.10 -13.22
CA VAL A 125 -9.12 9.03 -12.34
C VAL A 125 -8.66 8.31 -11.08
N TYR A 126 -7.35 8.27 -10.90
CA TYR A 126 -6.71 7.77 -9.70
C TYR A 126 -6.36 8.94 -8.79
N LYS A 127 -6.79 8.88 -7.54
CA LYS A 127 -6.59 9.94 -6.55
C LYS A 127 -5.76 9.43 -5.39
N PHE A 128 -4.69 10.16 -5.11
CA PHE A 128 -3.75 9.91 -4.04
C PHE A 128 -3.50 11.21 -3.27
N ARG A 129 -2.81 11.09 -2.14
CA ARG A 129 -2.21 12.22 -1.45
C ARG A 129 -0.74 11.94 -1.21
N ILE A 130 0.10 12.96 -1.28
CA ILE A 130 1.54 12.83 -1.15
C ILE A 130 2.12 13.82 -0.14
N LYS A 131 3.29 13.48 0.39
CA LYS A 131 4.11 14.35 1.25
C LYS A 131 5.56 13.90 1.17
N TYR A 132 6.50 14.84 1.15
CA TYR A 132 7.91 14.52 1.33
C TYR A 132 8.17 14.00 2.75
N ARG A 133 8.97 12.94 2.84
CA ARG A 133 9.37 12.37 4.13
C ARG A 133 10.74 11.73 4.04
N SER A 134 11.47 11.80 5.15
CA SER A 134 12.63 10.95 5.39
C SER A 134 12.19 9.68 6.14
N VAL A 135 12.53 8.51 5.59
CA VAL A 135 12.26 7.18 6.17
C VAL A 135 13.59 6.44 6.31
N LYS A 136 14.03 6.18 7.54
CA LYS A 136 15.30 5.47 7.82
C LYS A 136 16.50 6.06 7.03
N SER A 137 16.61 7.39 7.02
CA SER A 137 17.64 8.15 6.28
C SER A 137 17.49 8.15 4.75
N MET A 138 16.40 7.61 4.20
CA MET A 138 16.06 7.75 2.78
C MET A 138 15.02 8.85 2.60
N GLU A 139 15.36 9.84 1.79
CA GLU A 139 14.49 10.95 1.45
C GLU A 139 13.61 10.60 0.25
N GLY A 140 12.28 10.73 0.38
CA GLY A 140 11.37 10.36 -0.70
C GLY A 140 9.96 10.92 -0.52
N VAL A 141 9.03 10.43 -1.34
CA VAL A 141 7.61 10.75 -1.30
C VAL A 141 6.86 9.61 -0.62
N VAL A 142 6.11 9.92 0.45
CA VAL A 142 5.08 9.03 0.96
C VAL A 142 3.78 9.31 0.20
N ILE A 143 3.17 8.25 -0.31
CA ILE A 143 1.95 8.28 -1.10
C ILE A 143 0.86 7.56 -0.30
N GLN A 144 -0.24 8.23 -0.01
CA GLN A 144 -1.43 7.66 0.59
C GLN A 144 -2.50 7.46 -0.48
N PHE A 145 -3.10 6.28 -0.47
CA PHE A 145 -4.25 5.97 -1.31
C PHE A 145 -5.49 6.60 -0.69
N VAL A 146 -6.29 7.34 -1.46
CA VAL A 146 -7.52 7.96 -0.95
C VAL A 146 -8.65 6.93 -1.10
N PRO A 147 -9.07 6.22 -0.03
CA PRO A 147 -10.21 5.33 -0.14
C PRO A 147 -11.47 6.13 -0.41
N ALA A 148 -12.37 5.58 -1.24
CA ALA A 148 -13.60 6.25 -1.59
C ALA A 148 -14.56 6.46 -0.40
N ASN A 149 -14.45 5.68 0.69
CA ASN A 149 -15.42 5.71 1.81
C ASN A 149 -14.94 5.01 3.12
N VAL A 150 -13.64 4.96 3.45
CA VAL A 150 -13.17 4.16 4.61
C VAL A 150 -12.55 5.04 5.70
N SER A 151 -13.09 4.97 6.92
CA SER A 151 -12.52 5.59 8.11
C SER A 151 -11.57 4.64 8.85
N GLY A 152 -10.54 5.20 9.49
CA GLY A 152 -9.55 4.47 10.29
C GLY A 152 -8.14 4.41 9.69
N TYR A 153 -7.11 4.53 10.55
CA TYR A 153 -5.69 4.54 10.17
C TYR A 153 -5.21 3.22 9.57
N TRP A 154 -5.78 2.09 10.02
CA TRP A 154 -5.38 0.75 9.63
C TRP A 154 -5.82 0.33 8.22
N ASN A 155 -6.71 1.12 7.59
CA ASN A 155 -7.24 0.87 6.25
C ASN A 155 -6.68 1.81 5.19
N LYS A 156 -5.80 2.75 5.57
CA LYS A 156 -5.14 3.66 4.65
C LYS A 156 -3.91 2.97 4.09
N GLY A 157 -3.95 2.62 2.81
CA GLY A 157 -2.75 2.17 2.11
C GLY A 157 -1.73 3.30 2.03
N TYR A 158 -0.46 2.96 2.23
CA TYR A 158 0.65 3.86 1.95
C TYR A 158 1.69 3.16 1.06
N ALA A 159 2.40 3.99 0.31
CA ALA A 159 3.55 3.60 -0.48
C ALA A 159 4.65 4.67 -0.35
N PHE A 160 5.87 4.33 -0.76
CA PHE A 160 7.02 5.21 -0.71
C PHE A 160 7.84 5.11 -1.99
N SER A 161 8.35 6.24 -2.46
CA SER A 161 9.27 6.30 -3.60
C SER A 161 10.32 7.40 -3.42
N VAL A 162 11.59 7.01 -3.52
CA VAL A 162 12.74 7.93 -3.55
C VAL A 162 12.83 8.58 -4.94
N GLU A 163 12.70 7.78 -5.99
CA GLU A 163 12.81 8.25 -7.39
C GLU A 163 11.75 9.29 -7.74
N LEU A 164 10.53 9.12 -7.25
CA LEU A 164 9.45 10.08 -7.46
C LEU A 164 9.80 11.46 -6.88
N ARG A 165 10.53 11.50 -5.76
CA ARG A 165 11.01 12.77 -5.19
C ARG A 165 12.02 13.43 -6.12
N SER A 166 13.02 12.67 -6.58
CA SER A 166 14.04 13.19 -7.48
C SER A 166 13.44 13.73 -8.77
N VAL A 167 12.44 13.05 -9.34
CA VAL A 167 11.75 13.53 -10.55
C VAL A 167 10.97 14.81 -10.27
N PHE A 168 10.27 14.91 -9.14
CA PHE A 168 9.59 16.15 -8.77
C PHE A 168 10.56 17.33 -8.61
N GLU A 169 11.70 17.12 -7.96
CA GLU A 169 12.73 18.15 -7.81
C GLU A 169 13.33 18.58 -9.16
N GLN A 170 13.56 17.64 -10.08
CA GLN A 170 14.06 17.94 -11.44
C GLN A 170 13.07 18.74 -12.28
N LEU A 171 11.77 18.45 -12.13
CA LEU A 171 10.68 19.16 -12.80
C LEU A 171 10.34 20.49 -12.12
N GLY A 172 11.00 20.84 -11.01
CA GLY A 172 10.73 22.05 -10.25
C GLY A 172 9.42 22.03 -9.47
N ILE A 173 8.83 20.85 -9.28
CA ILE A 173 7.56 20.65 -8.56
C ILE A 173 7.86 20.75 -7.07
N ILE A 174 7.46 21.86 -6.45
CA ILE A 174 7.66 22.08 -5.01
C ILE A 174 6.44 21.57 -4.25
N LEU A 175 6.64 20.53 -3.44
CA LEU A 175 5.65 20.08 -2.47
C LEU A 175 5.64 21.01 -1.26
N THR A 176 5.02 22.19 -1.37
CA THR A 176 4.78 23.07 -0.22
C THR A 176 3.75 22.45 0.71
N GLU A 177 4.07 22.37 2.01
CA GLU A 177 3.24 21.77 3.06
C GLU A 177 1.86 22.43 3.23
#